data_AF-A0A1Q7SYV0-F1
#
_entry.id   AF-A0A1Q7SYV0-F1
#
_cell.length_a   1.000
_cell.length_b   1.000
_cell.length_c   1.000
_cell.angle_alpha   90.00
_cell.angle_beta   90.00
_cell.angle_gamma   90.00
#
_symmetry.space_group_name_H-M   'P 1'
#
loop_
_entity.id
_entity.type
_entity.pdbx_description
1 polymer ?
#
loop_
_entity_poly.entity_id
_entity_poly.type
_entity_poly.pdbx_seq_one_letter_code
_entity_poly.pdbx_strand_id
1 'polypeptide(L)'
;MTETTASIAENPRASSARRVGWAMLIAATLYVCYFSHLGAIGFLGPDEPRYAWIARDMAETGDWVTPRLYGKPWFEKPVLYYWGAALCFKLFGVSEASARLPSAISALLSTLGLAWLAFRLYGAETARWLLLLLPTTVGMIGFSHAAATDMPFSGMLTMAMVCAAVVLDLARNENSPVIPQTPWVALVLFGLSLGLAVLAKGPVAVILSGGAIFSWQLSCPSASPLFLGTFSAPAAIPISSVSSSSTTISSATSPPNSSTSSLFGITFLSF
;
A
#
# COMPACT_ATOMS: atom_id res chain seq x y z
N MET A 1 -9.40 35.64 43.23
CA MET A 1 -9.88 34.47 42.47
C MET A 1 -8.85 34.17 41.39
N THR A 2 -7.82 33.41 41.72
CA THR A 2 -6.77 32.96 40.79
C THR A 2 -6.98 31.47 40.59
N GLU A 3 -7.83 31.11 39.63
CA GLU A 3 -7.98 29.72 39.23
C GLU A 3 -6.64 29.22 38.69
N THR A 4 -6.09 28.26 39.41
CA THR A 4 -4.89 27.53 39.06
C THR A 4 -5.28 26.56 37.95
N THR A 5 -5.11 26.96 36.69
CA THR A 5 -5.07 26.03 35.56
C THR A 5 -3.77 25.24 35.65
N ALA A 6 -3.76 24.25 36.55
CA ALA A 6 -2.76 23.22 36.59
C ALA A 6 -2.81 22.47 35.26
N SER A 7 -1.90 22.84 34.37
CA SER A 7 -1.45 22.03 33.24
C SER A 7 -1.26 20.59 33.72
N ILE A 8 -2.22 19.72 33.39
CA ILE A 8 -2.08 18.28 33.59
C ILE A 8 -0.98 17.85 32.62
N ALA A 9 0.26 17.83 33.09
CA ALA A 9 1.39 17.27 32.36
C ALA A 9 1.08 15.78 32.12
N GLU A 10 0.71 15.44 30.89
CA GLU A 10 0.41 14.07 30.50
C GLU A 10 1.66 13.21 30.74
N ASN A 11 1.59 12.28 31.68
CA ASN A 11 2.76 11.48 32.07
C ASN A 11 3.23 10.65 30.86
N PRO A 12 4.46 10.88 30.33
CA PRO A 12 4.93 10.23 29.10
C PRO A 12 5.03 8.70 29.22
N ARG A 13 5.09 8.16 30.45
CA ARG A 13 5.03 6.72 30.69
C ARG A 13 3.62 6.15 30.53
N ALA A 14 2.59 6.89 30.96
CA ALA A 14 1.19 6.49 30.80
C ALA A 14 0.76 6.50 29.32
N SER A 15 1.24 7.49 28.56
CA SER A 15 0.97 7.56 27.11
C SER A 15 1.70 6.46 26.33
N SER A 16 2.91 6.08 26.73
CA SER A 16 3.65 4.96 26.14
C SER A 16 3.00 3.60 26.44
N ALA A 17 2.61 3.35 27.70
CA ALA A 17 1.91 2.12 28.09
C ALA A 17 0.60 1.95 27.33
N ARG A 18 -0.17 3.03 27.15
CA ARG A 18 -1.40 3.03 26.36
C ARG A 18 -1.14 2.65 24.90
N ARG A 19 -0.09 3.19 24.26
CA ARG A 19 0.28 2.84 22.87
C ARG A 19 0.64 1.35 22.73
N VAL A 20 1.41 0.82 23.68
CA VAL A 20 1.78 -0.60 23.71
C VAL A 20 0.53 -1.48 23.88
N GLY A 21 -0.39 -1.10 24.79
CA GLY A 21 -1.65 -1.82 24.97
C GLY A 21 -2.49 -1.88 23.70
N TRP A 22 -2.63 -0.76 22.98
CA TRP A 22 -3.32 -0.73 21.68
C TRP A 22 -2.63 -1.60 20.62
N ALA A 23 -1.31 -1.53 20.53
CA ALA A 23 -0.55 -2.33 19.57
C ALA A 23 -0.70 -3.83 19.84
N MET A 24 -0.64 -4.25 21.12
CA MET A 24 -0.86 -5.63 21.53
C MET A 24 -2.27 -6.10 21.21
N LEU A 25 -3.28 -5.27 21.51
CA LEU A 25 -4.67 -5.59 21.21
C LEU A 25 -4.89 -5.78 19.70
N ILE A 26 -4.39 -4.88 18.86
CA ILE A 26 -4.48 -4.99 17.40
C ILE A 26 -3.76 -6.25 16.90
N ALA A 27 -2.52 -6.47 17.36
CA ALA A 27 -1.75 -7.64 16.96
C ALA A 27 -2.45 -8.95 17.37
N ALA A 28 -3.01 -9.00 18.57
CA ALA A 28 -3.79 -10.13 19.06
C ALA A 28 -5.04 -10.35 18.21
N THR A 29 -5.80 -9.30 17.89
CA THR A 29 -6.99 -9.40 17.02
C THR A 29 -6.62 -9.93 15.63
N LEU A 30 -5.59 -9.37 14.99
CA LEU A 30 -5.14 -9.83 13.67
C LEU A 30 -4.68 -11.29 13.70
N TYR A 31 -3.90 -11.67 14.71
CA TYR A 31 -3.44 -13.04 14.88
C TYR A 31 -4.60 -14.01 15.11
N VAL A 32 -5.50 -13.71 16.04
CA VAL A 32 -6.63 -14.58 16.39
C VAL A 32 -7.58 -14.71 15.20
N CYS A 33 -7.92 -13.61 14.52
CA CYS A 33 -8.87 -13.66 13.41
C CYS A 33 -8.30 -14.35 12.16
N TYR A 34 -7.03 -14.09 11.80
CA TYR A 34 -6.48 -14.57 10.52
C TYR A 34 -5.56 -15.77 10.60
N PHE A 35 -4.93 -16.05 11.74
CA PHE A 35 -3.88 -17.07 11.85
C PHE A 35 -4.20 -18.17 12.86
N SER A 36 -5.16 -17.98 13.76
CA SER A 36 -5.48 -19.01 14.74
C SER A 36 -6.21 -20.19 14.09
N HIS A 37 -5.86 -21.42 14.50
CA HIS A 37 -6.58 -22.65 14.14
C HIS A 37 -6.73 -22.92 12.62
N LEU A 38 -5.83 -22.41 11.78
CA LEU A 38 -5.88 -22.63 10.32
C LEU A 38 -5.94 -24.10 9.89
N GLY A 39 -5.35 -25.01 10.67
CA GLY A 39 -5.38 -26.45 10.41
C GLY A 39 -6.38 -27.23 11.25
N ALA A 40 -7.25 -26.58 12.02
CA ALA A 40 -8.13 -27.28 12.96
C ALA A 40 -9.28 -28.04 12.27
N ILE A 41 -9.67 -27.57 11.09
CA ILE A 41 -10.69 -28.21 10.26
C ILE A 41 -10.05 -28.73 8.97
N GLY A 42 -10.52 -29.88 8.51
CA GLY A 42 -10.15 -30.42 7.20
C GLY A 42 -10.57 -29.50 6.05
N PHE A 43 -10.20 -29.86 4.83
CA PHE A 43 -10.59 -29.09 3.66
C PHE A 43 -12.11 -29.07 3.48
N LEU A 44 -12.63 -27.87 3.21
CA LEU A 44 -14.05 -27.63 3.04
C LEU A 44 -14.41 -27.51 1.56
N GLY A 45 -15.50 -28.20 1.18
CA GLY A 45 -16.02 -28.16 -0.18
C GLY A 45 -15.08 -28.77 -1.22
N PRO A 46 -15.41 -28.60 -2.51
CA PRO A 46 -14.62 -29.18 -3.60
C PRO A 46 -13.39 -28.35 -3.97
N ASP A 47 -13.37 -27.06 -3.63
CA ASP A 47 -12.36 -26.10 -4.10
C ASP A 47 -11.03 -26.23 -3.35
N GLU A 48 -11.06 -26.20 -2.02
CA GLU A 48 -9.84 -26.29 -1.19
C GLU A 48 -8.98 -27.52 -1.50
N PRO A 49 -9.51 -28.75 -1.54
CA PRO A 49 -8.67 -29.92 -1.80
C PRO A 49 -8.12 -29.92 -3.23
N ARG A 50 -8.84 -29.36 -4.21
CA ARG A 50 -8.36 -29.24 -5.59
C ARG A 50 -7.18 -28.27 -5.68
N TYR A 51 -7.31 -27.08 -5.10
CA TYR A 51 -6.24 -26.09 -5.17
C TYR A 51 -5.01 -26.50 -4.35
N ALA A 52 -5.24 -27.13 -3.19
CA ALA A 52 -4.16 -27.73 -2.40
C ALA A 52 -3.46 -28.85 -3.18
N TRP A 53 -4.18 -29.71 -3.90
CA TRP A 53 -3.56 -30.73 -4.75
C TRP A 53 -2.69 -30.11 -5.85
N ILE A 54 -3.20 -29.14 -6.60
CA ILE A 54 -2.46 -28.48 -7.68
C ILE A 54 -1.19 -27.82 -7.13
N ALA A 55 -1.31 -27.08 -6.03
CA ALA A 55 -0.17 -26.43 -5.38
C ALA A 55 0.88 -27.45 -4.89
N ARG A 56 0.43 -28.60 -4.39
CA ARG A 56 1.32 -29.70 -3.98
C ARG A 56 2.05 -30.29 -5.20
N ASP A 57 1.33 -30.59 -6.27
CA ASP A 57 1.90 -31.13 -7.52
C ASP A 57 2.96 -30.17 -8.08
N MET A 58 2.69 -28.86 -8.10
CA MET A 58 3.67 -27.84 -8.53
C MET A 58 4.89 -27.78 -7.61
N ALA A 59 4.69 -27.93 -6.29
CA ALA A 59 5.79 -27.94 -5.32
C ALA A 59 6.70 -29.18 -5.49
N GLU A 60 6.11 -30.35 -5.72
CA GLU A 60 6.80 -31.64 -5.85
C GLU A 60 7.48 -31.79 -7.23
N THR A 61 6.81 -31.43 -8.31
CA THR A 61 7.33 -31.56 -9.68
C THR A 61 8.30 -30.45 -10.07
N GLY A 62 8.16 -29.27 -9.47
CA GLY A 62 8.90 -28.07 -9.87
C GLY A 62 8.38 -27.42 -11.17
N ASP A 63 7.29 -27.91 -11.76
CA ASP A 63 6.61 -27.27 -12.88
C ASP A 63 5.74 -26.12 -12.36
N TRP A 64 6.32 -24.92 -12.30
CA TRP A 64 5.62 -23.71 -11.83
C TRP A 64 4.72 -23.07 -12.89
N VAL A 65 4.68 -23.61 -14.11
CA VAL A 65 3.96 -23.02 -15.24
C VAL A 65 2.64 -23.73 -15.49
N THR A 66 2.64 -25.08 -15.46
CA THR A 66 1.47 -25.88 -15.84
C THR A 66 0.76 -26.43 -14.61
N PRO A 67 -0.35 -25.82 -14.14
CA PRO A 67 -1.15 -26.41 -13.06
C PRO A 67 -1.76 -27.75 -13.51
N ARG A 68 -1.61 -28.79 -12.69
CA ARG A 68 -2.17 -30.12 -12.95
C ARG A 68 -3.04 -30.60 -11.80
N LEU A 69 -4.23 -31.10 -12.13
CA LEU A 69 -5.13 -31.77 -11.20
C LEU A 69 -5.16 -33.24 -11.56
N TYR A 70 -4.71 -34.10 -10.65
CA TYR A 70 -4.59 -35.55 -10.87
C TYR A 70 -3.86 -35.92 -12.16
N GLY A 71 -2.74 -35.23 -12.44
CA GLY A 71 -1.89 -35.46 -13.61
C GLY A 71 -2.41 -34.84 -14.92
N LYS A 72 -3.59 -34.22 -14.95
CA LYS A 72 -4.15 -33.55 -16.13
C LYS A 72 -4.01 -32.03 -16.02
N PRO A 73 -3.65 -31.30 -17.11
CA PRO A 73 -3.61 -29.84 -17.10
C PRO A 73 -4.96 -29.22 -16.68
N TRP A 74 -4.91 -28.19 -15.83
CA TRP A 74 -6.08 -27.53 -15.26
C TRP A 74 -6.00 -26.01 -15.38
N PHE A 75 -6.59 -25.45 -16.45
CA PHE A 75 -6.50 -24.03 -16.78
C PHE A 75 -7.76 -23.22 -16.45
N GLU A 76 -8.45 -23.55 -15.36
CA GLU A 76 -9.64 -22.79 -14.95
C GLU A 76 -9.31 -21.50 -14.19
N LYS A 77 -8.24 -21.54 -13.37
CA LYS A 77 -7.83 -20.41 -12.54
C LYS A 77 -6.36 -20.07 -12.75
N PRO A 78 -5.98 -18.78 -12.68
CA PRO A 78 -4.61 -18.35 -12.84
C PRO A 78 -3.75 -18.69 -11.61
N VAL A 79 -2.43 -18.60 -11.79
CA VAL A 79 -1.44 -19.32 -10.97
C VAL A 79 -1.09 -18.69 -9.62
N LEU A 80 -1.53 -17.46 -9.32
CA LEU A 80 -1.02 -16.73 -8.15
C LEU A 80 -1.23 -17.48 -6.83
N TYR A 81 -2.44 -18.02 -6.62
CA TYR A 81 -2.72 -18.79 -5.41
C TYR A 81 -1.85 -20.05 -5.34
N TYR A 82 -1.74 -20.78 -6.45
CA TYR A 82 -0.95 -22.02 -6.50
C TYR A 82 0.51 -21.75 -6.17
N TRP A 83 1.08 -20.66 -6.66
CA TRP A 83 2.45 -20.26 -6.32
C TRP A 83 2.61 -19.97 -4.83
N GLY A 84 1.68 -19.20 -4.24
CA GLY A 84 1.70 -18.91 -2.81
C GLY A 84 1.60 -20.17 -1.95
N ALA A 85 0.66 -21.06 -2.26
CA ALA A 85 0.45 -22.31 -1.54
C ALA A 85 1.62 -23.29 -1.73
N ALA A 86 2.13 -23.44 -2.95
CA ALA A 86 3.29 -24.29 -3.25
C ALA A 86 4.55 -23.82 -2.51
N LEU A 87 4.76 -22.50 -2.40
CA LEU A 87 5.85 -21.95 -1.59
C LEU A 87 5.65 -22.27 -0.10
N CYS A 88 4.42 -22.12 0.42
CA CYS A 88 4.12 -22.48 1.81
C CYS A 88 4.35 -23.98 2.07
N PHE A 89 3.99 -24.86 1.12
CA PHE A 89 4.26 -26.28 1.22
C PHE A 89 5.76 -26.60 1.24
N LYS A 90 6.57 -25.88 0.47
CA LYS A 90 8.04 -26.06 0.51
C LYS A 90 8.66 -25.60 1.83
N LEU A 91 8.10 -24.56 2.46
CA LEU A 91 8.65 -23.96 3.68
C LEU A 91 8.17 -24.65 4.96
N PHE A 92 6.89 -25.03 5.02
CA PHE A 92 6.24 -25.52 6.24
C PHE A 92 5.78 -26.98 6.15
N GLY A 93 5.95 -27.61 4.98
CA GLY A 93 5.41 -28.94 4.70
C GLY A 93 3.94 -28.89 4.24
N VAL A 94 3.46 -30.02 3.71
CA VAL A 94 2.08 -30.14 3.21
C VAL A 94 1.11 -30.31 4.38
N SER A 95 0.27 -29.31 4.59
CA SER A 95 -0.79 -29.31 5.61
C SER A 95 -1.93 -28.37 5.22
N GLU A 96 -3.10 -28.54 5.83
CA GLU A 96 -4.25 -27.65 5.66
C GLU A 96 -3.90 -26.21 6.05
N ALA A 97 -3.12 -26.05 7.13
CA ALA A 97 -2.69 -24.74 7.59
C ALA A 97 -1.81 -24.04 6.54
N SER A 98 -0.82 -24.75 6.00
CA SER A 98 0.06 -24.20 4.97
C SER A 98 -0.67 -23.86 3.66
N ALA A 99 -1.75 -24.57 3.32
CA ALA A 99 -2.59 -24.25 2.16
C ALA A 99 -3.42 -22.96 2.35
N ARG A 100 -3.79 -22.64 3.60
CA ARG A 100 -4.59 -21.46 3.96
C ARG A 100 -3.74 -20.21 4.26
N LEU A 101 -2.45 -20.38 4.55
CA LEU A 101 -1.53 -19.28 4.82
C LEU A 101 -1.54 -18.15 3.77
N PRO A 102 -1.55 -18.42 2.45
CA PRO A 102 -1.62 -17.36 1.44
C PRO A 102 -2.89 -16.50 1.57
N SER A 103 -4.02 -17.12 1.93
CA SER A 103 -5.29 -16.42 2.17
C SER A 103 -5.23 -15.57 3.43
N ALA A 104 -4.66 -16.09 4.52
CA ALA A 104 -4.46 -15.32 5.75
C ALA A 104 -3.53 -14.11 5.54
N ILE A 105 -2.43 -14.29 4.80
CA ILE A 105 -1.48 -13.21 4.50
C ILE A 105 -2.13 -12.14 3.62
N SER A 106 -2.94 -12.53 2.63
CA SER A 106 -3.65 -11.57 1.78
C SER A 106 -4.73 -10.80 2.53
N ALA A 107 -5.40 -11.41 3.51
CA ALA A 107 -6.32 -10.72 4.42
C ALA A 107 -5.62 -9.73 5.35
N LEU A 108 -4.44 -10.09 5.85
CA LEU A 108 -3.61 -9.17 6.61
C LEU A 108 -3.18 -7.99 5.74
N LEU A 109 -2.75 -8.25 4.50
CA LEU A 109 -2.28 -7.23 3.58
C LEU A 109 -3.40 -6.22 3.21
N SER A 110 -4.61 -6.69 2.89
CA SER A 110 -5.75 -5.80 2.63
C SER A 110 -6.07 -4.93 3.84
N THR A 111 -6.08 -5.52 5.03
CA THR A 111 -6.42 -4.81 6.26
C THR A 111 -5.39 -3.75 6.61
N LEU A 112 -4.10 -4.06 6.49
CA LEU A 112 -3.02 -3.09 6.71
C LEU A 112 -3.03 -1.98 5.66
N GLY A 113 -3.26 -2.32 4.37
CA GLY A 113 -3.36 -1.35 3.30
C GLY A 113 -4.52 -0.36 3.53
N LEU A 114 -5.69 -0.88 3.91
CA LEU A 114 -6.86 -0.06 4.18
C LEU A 114 -6.71 0.77 5.47
N ALA A 115 -6.11 0.20 6.52
CA ALA A 115 -5.80 0.93 7.74
C ALA A 115 -4.83 2.08 7.50
N TRP A 116 -3.82 1.87 6.65
CA TRP A 116 -2.89 2.91 6.23
C TRP A 116 -3.60 4.03 5.46
N LEU A 117 -4.50 3.67 4.54
CA LEU A 117 -5.29 4.66 3.81
C LEU A 117 -6.23 5.43 4.75
N ALA A 118 -6.92 4.75 5.67
CA ALA A 118 -7.78 5.36 6.66
C ALA A 118 -7.02 6.30 7.61
N PHE A 119 -5.78 5.93 7.98
CA PHE A 119 -4.90 6.79 8.77
C PHE A 119 -4.63 8.11 8.07
N ARG A 120 -4.42 8.07 6.75
CA ARG A 120 -4.14 9.26 5.93
C ARG A 120 -5.35 10.14 5.72
N LEU A 121 -6.52 9.55 5.48
CA LEU A 121 -7.75 10.28 5.17
C LEU A 121 -8.49 10.78 6.41
N TYR A 122 -8.51 9.99 7.48
CA TYR A 122 -9.38 10.19 8.64
C TYR A 122 -8.63 10.16 9.99
N GLY A 123 -7.30 10.03 9.98
CA GLY A 123 -6.47 10.08 11.17
C GLY A 123 -6.31 8.77 11.95
N ALA A 124 -5.54 8.85 13.04
CA ALA A 124 -5.06 7.69 13.80
C ALA A 124 -6.16 6.90 14.51
N GLU A 125 -7.22 7.56 14.96
CA GLU A 125 -8.31 6.90 15.67
C GLU A 125 -9.11 5.98 14.73
N THR A 126 -9.49 6.50 13.56
CA THR A 126 -10.21 5.75 12.52
C THR A 126 -9.41 4.53 12.07
N ALA A 127 -8.11 4.66 11.87
CA ALA A 127 -7.23 3.55 11.50
C ALA A 127 -7.19 2.44 12.56
N ARG A 128 -7.15 2.81 13.85
CA ARG A 128 -7.17 1.84 14.96
C ARG A 128 -8.48 1.06 14.99
N TRP A 129 -9.61 1.75 14.85
CA TRP A 129 -10.91 1.08 14.81
C TRP A 129 -11.05 0.18 13.59
N LEU A 130 -10.54 0.60 12.43
CA LEU A 130 -10.52 -0.25 11.23
C LEU A 130 -9.73 -1.54 11.45
N LEU A 131 -8.56 -1.44 12.07
CA LEU A 131 -7.70 -2.59 12.41
C LEU A 131 -8.36 -3.58 13.37
N LEU A 132 -9.40 -3.18 14.10
CA LEU A 132 -10.15 -4.05 15.01
C LEU A 132 -11.43 -4.57 14.37
N LEU A 133 -12.17 -3.71 13.70
CA LEU A 133 -13.48 -4.05 13.14
C LEU A 133 -13.36 -4.95 11.90
N LEU A 134 -12.48 -4.60 10.96
CA LEU A 134 -12.40 -5.32 9.69
C LEU A 134 -12.03 -6.80 9.86
N PRO A 135 -11.03 -7.20 10.68
CA PRO A 135 -10.72 -8.60 10.92
C PRO A 135 -11.83 -9.39 11.60
N THR A 136 -12.67 -8.72 12.38
CA THR A 136 -13.79 -9.37 13.09
C THR A 136 -15.02 -9.60 12.22
N THR A 137 -15.03 -9.12 10.98
CA THR A 137 -16.14 -9.36 10.06
C THR A 137 -16.17 -10.80 9.59
N VAL A 138 -17.38 -11.38 9.50
CA VAL A 138 -17.61 -12.78 9.10
C VAL A 138 -16.97 -13.09 7.74
N GLY A 139 -17.08 -12.16 6.78
CA GLY A 139 -16.47 -12.32 5.47
C GLY A 139 -14.95 -12.44 5.53
N MET A 140 -14.28 -11.55 6.29
CA MET A 140 -12.82 -11.59 6.41
C MET A 140 -12.33 -12.84 7.12
N ILE A 141 -13.01 -13.30 8.17
CA ILE A 141 -12.67 -14.55 8.86
C ILE A 141 -12.87 -15.75 7.91
N GLY A 142 -14.03 -15.83 7.25
CA GLY A 142 -14.34 -16.94 6.36
C GLY A 142 -13.36 -17.05 5.19
N PHE A 143 -13.08 -15.96 4.49
CA PHE A 143 -12.20 -15.98 3.32
C PHE A 143 -10.70 -16.05 3.68
N SER A 144 -10.28 -15.57 4.85
CA SER A 144 -8.89 -15.74 5.30
C SER A 144 -8.55 -17.19 5.67
N HIS A 145 -9.55 -17.96 6.13
CA HIS A 145 -9.42 -19.39 6.42
C HIS A 145 -9.76 -20.28 5.22
N ALA A 146 -10.26 -19.70 4.12
CA ALA A 146 -10.53 -20.45 2.91
C ALA A 146 -9.26 -20.61 2.07
N ALA A 147 -8.88 -21.85 1.73
CA ALA A 147 -7.79 -22.14 0.79
C ALA A 147 -8.26 -21.88 -0.66
N ALA A 148 -8.47 -20.61 -1.00
CA ALA A 148 -9.10 -20.18 -2.24
C ALA A 148 -8.43 -18.95 -2.87
N THR A 149 -8.72 -18.71 -4.15
CA THR A 149 -8.18 -17.60 -4.95
C THR A 149 -8.77 -16.23 -4.58
N ASP A 150 -9.90 -16.20 -3.88
CA ASP A 150 -10.67 -14.99 -3.63
C ASP A 150 -9.96 -14.01 -2.69
N MET A 151 -9.33 -14.53 -1.62
CA MET A 151 -8.65 -13.67 -0.66
C MET A 151 -7.35 -13.05 -1.23
N PRO A 152 -6.48 -13.80 -1.95
CA PRO A 152 -5.36 -13.21 -2.67
C PRO A 152 -5.79 -12.15 -3.70
N PHE A 153 -6.87 -12.40 -4.44
CA PHE A 153 -7.44 -11.41 -5.36
C PHE A 153 -7.85 -10.13 -4.63
N SER A 154 -8.62 -10.26 -3.54
CA SER A 154 -9.07 -9.12 -2.74
C SER A 154 -7.89 -8.35 -2.16
N GLY A 155 -6.90 -9.04 -1.58
CA GLY A 155 -5.68 -8.45 -1.03
C GLY A 155 -4.92 -7.59 -2.04
N MET A 156 -4.64 -8.15 -3.21
CA MET A 156 -3.89 -7.45 -4.26
C MET A 156 -4.70 -6.29 -4.87
N LEU A 157 -6.02 -6.48 -5.04
CA LEU A 157 -6.91 -5.42 -5.53
C LEU A 157 -7.00 -4.26 -4.52
N THR A 158 -7.09 -4.54 -3.22
CA THR A 158 -7.08 -3.50 -2.18
C THR A 158 -5.78 -2.73 -2.22
N MET A 159 -4.63 -3.40 -2.34
CA MET A 159 -3.34 -2.72 -2.47
C MET A 159 -3.27 -1.85 -3.73
N ALA A 160 -3.81 -2.34 -4.86
CA ALA A 160 -3.93 -1.53 -6.07
C ALA A 160 -4.78 -0.28 -5.81
N MET A 161 -5.94 -0.40 -5.18
CA MET A 161 -6.78 0.75 -4.87
C MET A 161 -6.13 1.73 -3.89
N VAL A 162 -5.37 1.24 -2.90
CA VAL A 162 -4.59 2.09 -1.99
C VAL A 162 -3.52 2.87 -2.76
N CYS A 163 -2.78 2.22 -3.66
CA CYS A 163 -1.82 2.89 -4.53
C CYS A 163 -2.50 3.90 -5.48
N ALA A 164 -3.66 3.56 -6.04
CA ALA A 164 -4.44 4.47 -6.88
C ALA A 164 -4.88 5.72 -6.11
N ALA A 165 -5.29 5.58 -4.85
CA ALA A 165 -5.64 6.71 -3.98
C ALA A 165 -4.43 7.63 -3.71
N VAL A 166 -3.21 7.08 -3.65
CA VAL A 166 -1.98 7.89 -3.55
C VAL A 166 -1.69 8.61 -4.86
N VAL A 167 -1.84 7.94 -6.01
CA VAL A 167 -1.62 8.54 -7.34
C VAL A 167 -2.61 9.68 -7.62
N LEU A 168 -3.85 9.54 -7.14
CA LEU A 168 -4.89 10.57 -7.25
C LEU A 168 -4.77 11.70 -6.22
N ASP A 169 -3.66 11.74 -5.45
CA ASP A 169 -3.41 12.72 -4.39
C ASP A 169 -4.49 12.78 -3.29
N LEU A 170 -5.36 11.77 -3.18
CA LEU A 170 -6.41 11.70 -2.14
C LEU A 170 -5.79 11.55 -0.74
N ALA A 171 -4.65 10.87 -0.64
CA ALA A 171 -3.93 10.64 0.62
C ALA A 171 -2.88 11.71 0.94
N ARG A 172 -2.84 12.82 0.17
CA ARG A 172 -1.85 13.88 0.34
C ARG A 172 -2.20 14.72 1.56
N ASN A 173 -1.34 14.62 2.57
CA ASN A 173 -1.37 15.50 3.73
C ASN A 173 -0.05 16.28 3.73
N GLU A 174 -0.13 17.61 3.69
CA GLU A 174 1.02 18.53 3.59
C GLU A 174 2.05 18.31 4.71
N ASN A 175 1.63 17.70 5.82
CA ASN A 175 2.44 17.53 7.03
C ASN A 175 3.09 16.13 7.20
N SER A 176 3.02 15.23 6.22
CA SER A 176 3.58 13.86 6.37
C SER A 176 4.70 13.53 5.36
N PRO A 177 5.98 13.53 5.81
CA PRO A 177 7.17 13.37 4.95
C PRO A 177 7.45 11.93 4.46
N VAL A 178 6.54 10.98 4.67
CA VAL A 178 6.84 9.53 4.52
C VAL A 178 6.53 8.97 3.13
N ILE A 179 5.76 9.68 2.30
CA ILE A 179 5.62 9.27 0.89
C ILE A 179 6.70 10.03 0.12
N PRO A 180 7.65 9.36 -0.55
CA PRO A 180 8.56 10.06 -1.42
C PRO A 180 7.74 10.85 -2.44
N GLN A 181 8.20 12.05 -2.82
CA GLN A 181 7.58 12.96 -3.80
C GLN A 181 7.50 12.36 -5.23
N THR A 182 7.54 11.04 -5.35
CA THR A 182 7.73 10.25 -6.55
C THR A 182 6.43 9.49 -6.89
N PRO A 183 5.48 10.13 -7.58
CA PRO A 183 4.25 9.48 -8.05
C PRO A 183 4.53 8.24 -8.93
N TRP A 184 5.73 8.15 -9.52
CA TRP A 184 6.15 7.00 -10.31
C TRP A 184 6.25 5.69 -9.50
N VAL A 185 6.69 5.73 -8.23
CA VAL A 185 6.78 4.51 -7.40
C VAL A 185 5.37 3.98 -7.11
N ALA A 186 4.44 4.88 -6.77
CA ALA A 186 3.05 4.52 -6.54
C ALA A 186 2.38 3.94 -7.80
N LEU A 187 2.72 4.46 -8.98
CA LEU A 187 2.26 3.92 -10.26
C LEU A 187 2.83 2.52 -10.57
N VAL A 188 4.12 2.31 -10.30
CA VAL A 188 4.74 0.98 -10.46
C VAL A 188 4.11 -0.03 -9.51
N LEU A 189 3.92 0.35 -8.24
CA LEU A 189 3.25 -0.51 -7.25
C LEU A 189 1.78 -0.76 -7.61
N PHE A 190 1.07 0.25 -8.13
CA PHE A 190 -0.28 0.10 -8.67
C PHE A 190 -0.31 -0.92 -9.81
N GLY A 191 0.55 -0.77 -10.81
CA GLY A 191 0.62 -1.71 -11.94
C GLY A 191 1.00 -3.13 -11.50
N LEU A 192 1.94 -3.27 -10.58
CA LEU A 192 2.38 -4.56 -10.04
C LEU A 192 1.26 -5.25 -9.27
N SER A 193 0.61 -4.54 -8.33
CA SER A 193 -0.49 -5.09 -7.54
C SER A 193 -1.71 -5.43 -8.41
N LEU A 194 -2.02 -4.60 -9.41
CA LEU A 194 -3.08 -4.89 -10.37
C LEU A 194 -2.74 -6.11 -11.24
N GLY A 195 -1.50 -6.23 -11.70
CA GLY A 195 -1.02 -7.41 -12.43
C GLY A 195 -1.12 -8.69 -11.61
N LEU A 196 -0.76 -8.64 -10.32
CA LEU A 196 -0.95 -9.76 -9.39
C LEU A 196 -2.44 -10.08 -9.19
N ALA A 197 -3.31 -9.07 -9.06
CA ALA A 197 -4.75 -9.29 -8.96
C ALA A 197 -5.31 -9.96 -10.23
N VAL A 198 -4.83 -9.60 -11.41
CA VAL A 198 -5.17 -10.29 -12.67
C VAL A 198 -4.69 -11.75 -12.65
N LEU A 199 -3.51 -12.00 -12.10
CA LEU A 199 -2.98 -13.35 -11.93
C LEU A 199 -3.72 -14.17 -10.84
N ALA A 200 -4.61 -13.56 -10.05
CA ALA A 200 -5.40 -14.24 -9.04
C ALA A 200 -6.77 -14.71 -9.57
N LYS A 201 -7.45 -13.87 -10.38
CA LYS A 201 -8.82 -14.16 -10.84
C LYS A 201 -9.15 -13.66 -12.25
N GLY A 202 -8.14 -13.27 -13.03
CA GLY A 202 -8.27 -12.85 -14.43
C GLY A 202 -8.58 -11.36 -14.61
N PRO A 203 -9.11 -10.96 -15.78
CA PRO A 203 -9.26 -9.54 -16.17
C PRO A 203 -10.27 -8.76 -15.32
N VAL A 204 -11.05 -9.45 -14.47
CA VAL A 204 -12.00 -8.83 -13.53
C VAL A 204 -11.34 -7.76 -12.65
N ALA A 205 -10.07 -7.94 -12.28
CA ALA A 205 -9.32 -6.94 -11.51
C ALA A 205 -9.29 -5.58 -12.21
N VAL A 206 -8.99 -5.57 -13.51
CA VAL A 206 -8.86 -4.35 -14.33
C VAL A 206 -10.22 -3.67 -14.50
N ILE A 207 -11.28 -4.46 -14.69
CA ILE A 207 -12.64 -3.94 -14.84
C ILE A 207 -13.09 -3.25 -13.55
N LEU A 208 -12.87 -3.89 -12.39
CA LEU A 208 -13.27 -3.32 -11.11
C LEU A 208 -12.46 -2.08 -10.73
N SER A 209 -11.12 -2.12 -10.86
CA SER A 209 -10.27 -0.97 -10.53
C SER A 209 -10.50 0.18 -11.50
N GLY A 210 -10.53 -0.12 -12.81
CA GLY A 210 -10.75 0.87 -13.86
C GLY A 210 -12.14 1.49 -13.76
N GLY A 211 -13.17 0.67 -13.54
CA GLY A 211 -14.54 1.12 -13.32
C GLY A 211 -14.66 2.04 -12.10
N ALA A 212 -14.05 1.66 -10.96
CA ALA A 212 -14.07 2.49 -9.75
C ALA A 212 -13.40 3.85 -9.97
N ILE A 213 -12.21 3.88 -10.59
CA ILE A 213 -11.49 5.12 -10.88
C ILE A 213 -12.27 5.99 -11.88
N PHE A 214 -12.84 5.38 -12.91
CA PHE A 214 -13.64 6.07 -13.92
C PHE A 214 -14.90 6.69 -13.31
N SER A 215 -15.65 5.91 -12.51
CA SER A 215 -16.82 6.42 -11.79
C SER A 215 -16.47 7.57 -10.83
N TRP A 216 -15.31 7.50 -10.17
CA TRP A 216 -14.82 8.59 -9.32
C TRP A 216 -14.54 9.87 -10.13
N GLN A 217 -13.86 9.76 -11.28
CA GLN A 217 -13.57 10.91 -12.14
C GLN A 217 -14.83 11.60 -12.67
N LEU A 218 -15.87 10.81 -13.02
CA LEU A 218 -17.16 11.37 -13.40
C LEU A 218 -17.84 12.13 -12.25
N SER A 219 -17.66 11.66 -11.01
CA SER A 219 -18.25 12.28 -9.82
C SER A 219 -17.48 13.51 -9.33
N CYS A 220 -16.18 13.60 -9.63
CA CYS A 220 -15.32 14.73 -9.28
C CYS A 220 -14.60 15.29 -10.53
N PRO A 221 -15.28 16.10 -11.36
CA PRO A 221 -14.70 16.65 -12.59
C PRO A 221 -13.52 17.60 -12.36
N SER A 222 -13.39 18.15 -11.14
CA SER A 222 -12.35 19.10 -10.78
C SER A 222 -10.99 18.46 -10.42
N ALA A 223 -10.92 17.13 -10.34
CA ALA A 223 -9.68 16.40 -10.09
C ALA A 223 -8.87 16.26 -11.40
N SER A 224 -7.56 16.53 -11.37
CA SER A 224 -6.71 16.43 -12.55
C SER A 224 -6.74 15.02 -13.16
N PRO A 225 -6.89 14.88 -14.49
CA PRO A 225 -6.95 13.57 -15.12
C PRO A 225 -5.62 12.82 -14.97
N LEU A 226 -5.72 11.55 -14.56
CA LEU A 226 -4.64 10.60 -14.27
C LEU A 226 -3.63 10.44 -15.43
N PHE A 227 -4.02 10.81 -16.66
CA PHE A 227 -3.24 10.63 -17.89
C PHE A 227 -2.46 11.86 -18.37
N LEU A 228 -2.75 13.08 -17.89
CA LEU A 228 -2.14 14.30 -18.44
C LEU A 228 -0.98 14.87 -17.62
N GLY A 229 -0.79 14.45 -16.36
CA GLY A 229 0.27 14.97 -15.48
C GLY A 229 1.61 14.23 -15.54
N THR A 230 1.67 13.03 -16.12
CA THR A 230 2.75 12.07 -15.85
C THR A 230 3.80 11.91 -16.95
N PHE A 231 3.63 12.60 -18.09
CA PHE A 231 4.63 12.63 -19.17
C PHE A 231 5.56 13.84 -19.11
N SER A 232 5.65 14.55 -17.98
CA SER A 232 6.83 15.39 -17.74
C SER A 232 7.99 14.47 -17.37
N ALA A 233 8.79 14.15 -18.38
CA ALA A 233 10.07 13.45 -18.25
C ALA A 233 10.93 14.05 -17.12
N PRO A 234 11.82 13.26 -16.47
CA PRO A 234 12.75 13.82 -15.51
C PRO A 234 13.55 14.92 -16.20
N ALA A 235 13.49 16.13 -15.64
CA ALA A 235 14.18 17.30 -16.13
C ALA A 235 15.62 16.95 -16.50
N ALA A 236 15.97 17.19 -17.76
CA ALA A 236 17.31 17.00 -18.28
C ALA A 236 18.32 17.68 -17.36
N ILE A 237 19.32 16.92 -16.92
CA ILE A 237 20.50 17.43 -16.23
C ILE A 237 21.10 18.51 -17.14
N PRO A 238 21.20 19.79 -16.72
CA PRO A 238 21.88 20.79 -17.53
C PRO A 238 23.36 20.42 -17.56
N ILE A 239 23.81 19.90 -18.70
CA ILE A 239 25.24 19.78 -19.02
C ILE A 239 25.73 21.22 -19.10
N SER A 240 26.46 21.65 -18.06
CA SER A 240 27.16 22.92 -18.04
C SER A 240 28.01 23.03 -19.30
N SER A 241 27.69 24.01 -20.15
CA SER A 241 28.50 24.37 -21.29
C SER A 241 29.87 24.80 -20.81
N VAL A 242 30.89 24.07 -21.23
CA VAL A 242 32.28 24.48 -21.16
C VAL A 242 32.40 25.81 -21.91
N SER A 243 32.59 26.91 -21.19
CA SER A 243 32.84 28.22 -21.78
C SER A 243 34.26 28.23 -22.36
N SER A 244 34.38 28.30 -23.67
CA SER A 244 35.63 28.71 -24.32
C SER A 244 35.84 30.20 -24.08
N SER A 245 36.72 30.54 -23.15
CA SER A 245 37.20 31.90 -22.93
C SER A 245 38.18 32.29 -24.02
N SER A 246 37.73 33.12 -24.98
CA SER A 246 38.61 33.88 -25.87
C SER A 246 38.83 35.29 -25.32
N THR A 247 40.10 35.53 -24.99
CA THR A 247 40.79 36.75 -24.64
C THR A 247 40.38 37.98 -25.46
N THR A 248 39.99 39.08 -24.81
CA THR A 248 40.31 40.44 -25.28
C THR A 248 40.52 41.40 -24.11
N ILE A 249 41.64 42.09 -24.18
CA ILE A 249 42.20 43.07 -23.25
C ILE A 249 41.58 44.46 -23.49
N SER A 250 41.18 45.17 -22.43
CA SER A 250 41.23 46.65 -22.32
C SER A 250 40.82 47.05 -20.89
N SER A 251 41.73 47.41 -19.99
CA SER A 251 42.35 48.73 -19.76
C SER A 251 41.52 49.67 -18.86
N ALA A 252 42.24 50.26 -17.89
CA ALA A 252 41.99 51.53 -17.17
C ALA A 252 41.32 51.51 -15.76
N THR A 253 42.19 51.80 -14.77
CA THR A 253 42.07 52.80 -13.68
C THR A 253 41.10 52.62 -12.49
N SER A 254 41.70 52.23 -11.34
CA SER A 254 41.67 52.77 -9.96
C SER A 254 40.43 53.41 -9.26
N PRO A 255 40.34 53.34 -7.90
CA PRO A 255 39.14 53.55 -7.03
C PRO A 255 39.20 54.92 -6.29
N PRO A 256 38.61 55.21 -5.09
CA PRO A 256 37.58 54.56 -4.21
C PRO A 256 36.49 55.55 -3.66
N ASN A 257 35.75 55.11 -2.62
CA ASN A 257 35.02 55.88 -1.58
C ASN A 257 33.57 56.37 -1.81
N SER A 258 32.64 55.92 -0.94
CA SER A 258 32.07 56.65 0.22
C SER A 258 30.55 56.49 0.42
N SER A 259 30.20 55.95 1.59
CA SER A 259 29.19 56.43 2.58
C SER A 259 27.69 56.55 2.25
N THR A 260 26.91 56.39 3.34
CA THR A 260 25.50 56.79 3.60
C THR A 260 24.44 55.88 2.96
N SER A 261 23.31 55.52 3.58
CA SER A 261 22.64 55.86 4.84
C SER A 261 21.43 54.92 4.94
N SER A 262 21.26 54.20 6.06
CA SER A 262 20.18 54.42 7.03
C SER A 262 18.75 54.04 6.62
N LEU A 263 18.18 53.13 7.42
CA LEU A 263 16.89 53.28 8.12
C LEU A 263 15.56 52.91 7.44
N PHE A 264 14.78 52.18 8.27
CA PHE A 264 13.32 52.02 8.30
C PHE A 264 12.67 51.40 7.06
N GLY A 265 11.86 50.35 7.13
CA GLY A 265 10.96 49.93 8.19
C GLY A 265 9.54 49.87 7.62
N ILE A 266 8.72 48.98 8.19
CA ILE A 266 7.24 48.94 8.12
C ILE A 266 6.69 48.55 6.70
N THR A 267 5.60 47.82 6.47
CA THR A 267 4.43 47.48 7.29
C THR A 267 3.72 46.27 6.69
N PHE A 268 3.25 45.39 7.58
CA PHE A 268 2.16 44.45 7.41
C PHE A 268 0.82 45.22 7.38
N LEU A 269 -0.10 44.92 6.44
CA LEU A 269 -1.56 44.98 6.60
C LEU A 269 -2.18 44.42 5.31
N SER A 270 -2.86 43.27 5.35
CA SER A 270 -4.31 43.13 5.55
C SER A 270 -5.15 43.53 4.34
N PHE A 271 -5.70 42.53 3.65
CA PHE A 271 -7.14 42.24 3.60
C PHE A 271 -7.35 40.74 3.42
#